data_AF-A0A2D4J1R8-F1
#
_entry.id   AF-A0A2D4J1R8-F1
#
_cell.length_a   1.000
_cell.length_b   1.000
_cell.length_c   1.000
_cell.angle_alpha   90.00
_cell.angle_beta   90.00
_cell.angle_gamma   90.00
#
_symmetry.space_group_name_H-M   'P 1'
#
loop_
_entity.id
_entity.type
_entity.pdbx_description
1 polymer ?
#
loop_
_entity_poly.entity_id
_entity_poly.type
_entity_poly.pdbx_seq_one_letter_code
_entity_poly.pdbx_strand_id
1 'polypeptide(L)'
;MEAESQLSLRRIYAKSLPAFVERLGIRIVHHLKRLQRVIVGYLEIPDGPEEAARIAMLETLKCTIEHAWPRMTCHLAVILKALLKMMWDVVTDRSTTPEPVKAILLQRATKCLLLLNHCSQGQVKVLLQGVYQNCENEHLKECLQQIQEDPVPSLSTEQLQTDVGQEDVYFLNLEGKTSAF
;
A
#
# COMPACT_ATOMS: atom_id res chain seq x y z
N MET A 1 -23.34 -11.36 18.38
CA MET A 1 -22.38 -12.42 18.72
C MET A 1 -21.68 -13.03 17.50
N GLU A 2 -22.32 -13.13 16.33
CA GLU A 2 -21.67 -13.66 15.10
C GLU A 2 -20.62 -12.73 14.46
N ALA A 3 -20.79 -11.40 14.56
CA ALA A 3 -19.82 -10.45 14.02
C ALA A 3 -18.46 -10.45 14.78
N GLU A 4 -18.49 -10.70 16.09
CA GLU A 4 -17.29 -10.76 16.94
C GLU A 4 -16.45 -12.01 16.64
N SER A 5 -17.10 -13.14 16.35
CA SER A 5 -16.40 -14.37 15.94
C SER A 5 -15.79 -14.23 14.54
N GLN A 6 -16.44 -13.50 13.63
CA GLN A 6 -15.90 -13.19 12.31
C GLN A 6 -14.65 -12.29 12.37
N LEU A 7 -14.63 -11.26 13.23
CA LEU A 7 -13.44 -10.41 13.42
C LEU A 7 -12.27 -11.20 14.03
N SER A 8 -12.56 -12.07 14.99
CA SER A 8 -11.54 -12.93 15.60
C SER A 8 -10.91 -13.88 14.57
N LEU A 9 -11.73 -14.52 13.73
CA LEU A 9 -11.25 -15.37 12.63
C LEU A 9 -10.44 -14.57 11.61
N ARG A 10 -10.90 -13.37 11.23
CA ARG A 10 -10.17 -12.48 10.33
C ARG A 10 -8.76 -12.21 10.84
N ARG A 11 -8.60 -11.88 12.13
CA ARG A 11 -7.30 -11.65 12.77
C ARG A 11 -6.42 -12.89 12.77
N ILE A 12 -6.99 -14.06 13.04
CA ILE A 12 -6.24 -15.33 13.04
C ILE A 12 -5.72 -15.64 11.64
N TYR A 13 -6.57 -15.54 10.62
CA TYR A 13 -6.15 -15.75 9.24
C TYR A 13 -5.08 -14.74 8.82
N ALA A 14 -5.28 -13.46 9.16
CA ALA A 14 -4.31 -12.41 8.87
C ALA A 14 -2.93 -12.73 9.47
N LYS A 15 -2.87 -13.12 10.74
CA LYS A 15 -1.62 -13.45 11.44
C LYS A 15 -0.90 -14.69 10.86
N SER A 16 -1.64 -15.62 10.25
CA SER A 16 -1.05 -16.83 9.63
C SER A 16 -0.44 -16.58 8.25
N LEU A 17 -0.91 -15.56 7.52
CA LEU A 17 -0.52 -15.32 6.14
C LEU A 17 0.96 -14.98 5.94
N PRO A 18 1.64 -14.17 6.77
CA PRO A 18 3.06 -13.90 6.61
C PRO A 18 3.90 -15.18 6.63
N ALA A 19 3.65 -16.07 7.61
CA ALA A 19 4.36 -17.34 7.70
C ALA A 19 4.08 -18.26 6.50
N PHE A 20 2.86 -18.21 5.95
CA PHE A 20 2.49 -18.97 4.76
C PHE A 20 3.21 -18.45 3.50
N VAL A 21 3.25 -17.14 3.30
CA VAL A 21 4.00 -16.51 2.19
C VAL A 21 5.48 -16.82 2.30
N GLU A 22 6.05 -16.71 3.51
CA GLU A 22 7.46 -17.02 3.77
C GLU A 22 7.81 -18.47 3.42
N ARG A 23 6.93 -19.42 3.79
CA ARG A 23 7.10 -20.85 3.47
C ARG A 23 6.99 -21.14 1.97
N LEU A 24 6.16 -20.39 1.24
CA LEU A 24 6.03 -20.55 -0.21
C LEU A 24 7.19 -19.91 -0.98
N GLY A 25 7.78 -18.85 -0.43
CA GLY A 25 8.83 -18.07 -1.07
C GLY A 25 8.42 -17.65 -2.48
N ILE A 26 9.33 -17.81 -3.45
CA ILE A 26 9.12 -17.48 -4.87
C ILE A 26 7.87 -18.14 -5.49
N ARG A 27 7.37 -19.26 -4.94
CA ARG A 27 6.18 -19.93 -5.49
C ARG A 27 4.92 -19.08 -5.36
N ILE A 28 4.93 -18.06 -4.49
CA ILE A 28 3.79 -17.15 -4.30
C ILE A 28 3.42 -16.39 -5.58
N VAL A 29 4.35 -16.26 -6.54
CA VAL A 29 4.10 -15.64 -7.85
C VAL A 29 2.88 -16.24 -8.56
N HIS A 30 2.65 -17.56 -8.44
CA HIS A 30 1.48 -18.23 -9.04
C HIS A 30 0.14 -17.79 -8.44
N HIS A 31 0.17 -17.22 -7.24
CA HIS A 31 -1.00 -16.82 -6.49
C HIS A 31 -1.09 -15.30 -6.31
N LEU A 32 -0.19 -14.53 -6.93
CA LEU A 32 -0.01 -13.11 -6.65
C LEU A 32 -1.29 -12.29 -6.87
N LYS A 33 -2.02 -12.53 -7.97
CA LYS A 33 -3.31 -11.87 -8.25
C LYS A 33 -4.36 -12.14 -7.17
N ARG A 34 -4.42 -13.37 -6.65
CA ARG A 34 -5.37 -13.73 -5.59
C ARG A 34 -4.92 -13.15 -4.24
N LEU A 35 -3.63 -13.26 -3.93
CA LEU A 35 -3.07 -12.74 -2.69
C LEU A 35 -3.17 -11.21 -2.61
N GLN A 36 -2.90 -10.49 -3.69
CA GLN A 36 -3.08 -9.04 -3.78
C GLN A 36 -4.51 -8.64 -3.38
N ARG A 37 -5.53 -9.31 -3.90
CA ARG A 37 -6.93 -9.02 -3.54
C ARG A 37 -7.19 -9.24 -2.04
N VAL A 38 -6.61 -10.28 -1.47
CA VAL A 38 -6.71 -10.56 -0.02
C VAL A 38 -6.03 -9.44 0.77
N ILE A 39 -4.79 -9.09 0.43
CA ILE A 39 -4.04 -8.02 1.10
C ILE A 39 -4.83 -6.70 1.04
N VAL A 40 -5.28 -6.29 -0.14
CA VAL A 40 -6.04 -5.04 -0.33
C VAL A 40 -7.33 -5.06 0.49
N GLY A 41 -8.16 -6.11 0.36
CA GLY A 41 -9.43 -6.19 1.10
C GLY A 41 -9.24 -6.24 2.62
N TYR A 42 -8.09 -6.69 3.11
CA TYR A 42 -7.77 -6.63 4.52
C TYR A 42 -7.27 -5.24 4.97
N LEU A 43 -6.51 -4.53 4.14
CA LEU A 43 -6.01 -3.18 4.45
C LEU A 43 -7.12 -2.12 4.47
N GLU A 44 -8.17 -2.29 3.67
CA GLU A 44 -9.26 -1.31 3.56
C GLU A 44 -10.25 -1.32 4.73
N ILE A 45 -10.29 -2.39 5.52
CA ILE A 45 -11.29 -2.53 6.60
C ILE A 45 -10.56 -2.53 7.95
N PRO A 46 -10.83 -1.55 8.84
CA PRO A 46 -10.29 -1.52 10.19
C PRO A 46 -10.79 -2.71 10.99
N ASP A 47 -9.92 -3.34 11.78
CA ASP A 47 -10.29 -4.49 12.61
C ASP A 47 -10.36 -4.18 14.10
N GLY A 48 -10.45 -2.89 14.47
CA GLY A 48 -10.59 -2.41 15.85
C GLY A 48 -9.30 -1.79 16.40
N PRO A 49 -9.22 -1.48 17.71
CA PRO A 49 -8.13 -0.67 18.27
C PRO A 49 -6.74 -1.27 18.12
N GLU A 50 -6.63 -2.60 18.03
CA GLU A 50 -5.33 -3.27 17.85
C GLU A 50 -4.84 -3.28 16.40
N GLU A 51 -5.75 -3.13 15.42
CA GLU A 51 -5.48 -3.21 13.98
C GLU A 51 -4.61 -4.42 13.58
N ALA A 52 -4.77 -5.53 14.29
CA ALA A 52 -3.90 -6.68 14.20
C ALA A 52 -3.91 -7.31 12.80
N ALA A 53 -5.07 -7.26 12.13
CA ALA A 53 -5.19 -7.77 10.77
C ALA A 53 -4.45 -6.89 9.76
N ARG A 54 -4.59 -5.56 9.85
CA ARG A 54 -3.88 -4.62 8.96
C ARG A 54 -2.37 -4.69 9.14
N ILE A 55 -1.89 -4.76 10.39
CA ILE A 55 -0.46 -4.94 10.70
C ILE A 55 0.09 -6.22 10.09
N ALA A 56 -0.63 -7.35 10.23
CA ALA A 56 -0.21 -8.62 9.67
C ALA A 56 -0.25 -8.63 8.13
N MET A 57 -1.17 -7.89 7.51
CA MET A 57 -1.19 -7.73 6.05
C MET A 57 -0.05 -6.88 5.52
N LEU A 58 0.37 -5.84 6.23
CA LEU A 58 1.56 -5.09 5.86
C LEU A 58 2.81 -5.98 5.91
N GLU A 59 2.90 -6.87 6.92
CA GLU A 59 3.98 -7.87 6.94
C GLU A 59 3.88 -8.85 5.77
N THR A 60 2.67 -9.34 5.49
CA THR A 60 2.41 -10.25 4.36
C THR A 60 2.80 -9.60 3.03
N LEU A 61 2.45 -8.33 2.85
CA LEU A 61 2.79 -7.55 1.66
C LEU A 61 4.30 -7.38 1.52
N LYS A 62 5.00 -7.01 2.60
CA LYS A 62 6.45 -6.90 2.63
C LYS A 62 7.11 -8.22 2.17
N CYS A 63 6.78 -9.35 2.80
CA CYS A 63 7.31 -10.66 2.38
C CYS A 63 6.95 -11.00 0.93
N THR A 64 5.73 -10.65 0.49
CA THR A 64 5.30 -10.88 -0.89
C THR A 64 6.15 -10.07 -1.87
N ILE A 65 6.46 -8.81 -1.56
CA ILE A 65 7.30 -7.96 -2.38
C ILE A 65 8.71 -8.55 -2.48
N GLU A 66 9.29 -8.97 -1.35
CA GLU A 66 10.64 -9.55 -1.32
C GLU A 66 10.73 -10.85 -2.15
N HIS A 67 9.76 -11.75 -2.01
CA HIS A 67 9.76 -13.04 -2.72
C HIS A 67 9.32 -12.95 -4.18
N ALA A 68 8.45 -12.01 -4.54
CA ALA A 68 7.86 -11.90 -5.88
C ALA A 68 8.30 -10.62 -6.62
N TRP A 69 9.37 -9.96 -6.18
CA TRP A 69 9.83 -8.65 -6.65
C TRP A 69 9.78 -8.43 -8.18
N PRO A 70 10.20 -9.39 -9.05
CA PRO A 70 10.23 -9.14 -10.50
C PRO A 70 8.84 -9.00 -11.12
N ARG A 71 7.80 -9.44 -10.40
CA ARG A 71 6.40 -9.43 -10.86
C ARG A 71 5.56 -8.39 -10.13
N MET A 72 6.12 -7.66 -9.17
CA MET A 72 5.36 -6.70 -8.36
C MET A 72 4.96 -5.43 -9.11
N THR A 73 5.70 -5.04 -10.15
CA THR A 73 5.42 -3.83 -10.96
C THR A 73 4.02 -3.84 -11.57
N CYS A 74 3.55 -5.00 -12.06
CA CYS A 74 2.19 -5.17 -12.60
C CYS A 74 1.08 -4.96 -11.56
N HIS A 75 1.42 -4.99 -10.27
CA HIS A 75 0.47 -4.82 -9.17
C HIS A 75 0.60 -3.46 -8.48
N LEU A 76 1.52 -2.61 -8.97
CA LEU A 76 1.93 -1.38 -8.31
C LEU A 76 0.75 -0.44 -8.07
N ALA A 77 0.00 -0.09 -9.12
CA ALA A 77 -1.06 0.92 -9.04
C ALA A 77 -2.11 0.58 -7.96
N VAL A 78 -2.53 -0.69 -7.92
CA VAL A 78 -3.56 -1.14 -6.97
C VAL A 78 -3.03 -1.18 -5.54
N ILE A 79 -1.79 -1.67 -5.34
CA ILE A 79 -1.19 -1.75 -3.99
C ILE A 79 -0.90 -0.34 -3.47
N LEU A 80 -0.34 0.54 -4.30
CA LEU A 80 -0.04 1.92 -3.96
C LEU A 80 -1.31 2.66 -3.52
N LYS A 81 -2.39 2.56 -4.30
CA LYS A 81 -3.69 3.15 -3.96
C LYS A 81 -4.22 2.63 -2.62
N ALA A 82 -4.16 1.32 -2.40
CA ALA A 82 -4.63 0.71 -1.15
C ALA A 82 -3.82 1.17 0.06
N LEU A 83 -2.49 1.27 -0.07
CA LEU A 83 -1.62 1.76 0.99
C LEU A 83 -1.90 3.23 1.33
N LEU A 84 -2.00 4.10 0.32
CA LEU A 84 -2.28 5.52 0.54
C LEU A 84 -3.65 5.74 1.20
N LYS A 85 -4.67 5.04 0.73
CA LYS A 85 -6.01 5.10 1.34
C LYS A 85 -5.96 4.66 2.81
N MET A 86 -5.32 3.52 3.09
CA MET A 86 -5.18 3.02 4.45
C MET A 86 -4.42 4.00 5.36
N MET A 87 -3.31 4.58 4.87
CA MET A 87 -2.54 5.58 5.63
C MET A 87 -3.36 6.83 5.91
N TRP A 88 -4.11 7.33 4.91
CA TRP A 88 -5.02 8.45 5.10
C TRP A 88 -6.11 8.15 6.13
N ASP A 89 -6.71 6.97 6.07
CA ASP A 89 -7.73 6.52 7.02
C ASP A 89 -7.16 6.45 8.46
N VAL A 90 -5.93 5.95 8.63
CA VAL A 90 -5.25 5.87 9.94
C VAL A 90 -4.96 7.25 10.52
N VAL A 91 -4.50 8.17 9.67
CA VAL A 91 -4.13 9.53 10.05
C VAL A 91 -5.36 10.38 10.39
N THR A 92 -6.48 10.16 9.69
CA THR A 92 -7.72 10.91 9.91
C THR A 92 -8.62 10.29 10.99
N ASP A 93 -8.36 9.04 11.42
CA ASP A 93 -9.08 8.41 12.54
C ASP A 93 -8.84 9.20 13.84
N ARG A 94 -9.93 9.73 14.41
CA ARG A 94 -9.86 10.62 15.57
C ARG A 94 -9.95 9.91 16.92
N SER A 95 -10.30 8.62 17.01
CA SER A 95 -10.55 8.05 18.35
C SER A 95 -10.53 6.53 18.51
N THR A 96 -10.44 5.74 17.43
CA THR A 96 -10.65 4.28 17.57
C THR A 96 -9.36 3.55 17.87
N THR A 97 -8.25 3.97 17.24
CA THR A 97 -6.98 3.27 17.32
C THR A 97 -5.96 4.04 18.18
N PRO A 98 -5.26 3.39 19.14
CA PRO A 98 -4.23 4.04 19.95
C PRO A 98 -3.06 4.55 19.09
N GLU A 99 -2.50 5.71 19.46
CA GLU A 99 -1.38 6.33 18.77
C GLU A 99 -0.18 5.40 18.47
N PRO A 100 0.31 4.54 19.40
CA PRO A 100 1.41 3.64 19.07
C PRO A 100 1.06 2.63 17.97
N VAL A 101 -0.21 2.21 17.87
CA VAL A 101 -0.67 1.29 16.83
C VAL A 101 -0.70 2.01 15.47
N LYS A 102 -1.17 3.26 15.44
CA LYS A 102 -1.13 4.11 14.24
C LYS A 102 0.30 4.31 13.74
N ALA A 103 1.23 4.63 14.64
CA ALA A 103 2.64 4.79 14.29
C ALA A 103 3.22 3.51 13.67
N ILE A 104 2.90 2.33 14.22
CA ILE A 104 3.32 1.03 13.66
C ILE A 104 2.74 0.82 12.25
N LEU A 105 1.46 1.11 12.05
CA LEU A 105 0.81 0.98 10.73
C LEU A 105 1.47 1.87 9.70
N LEU A 106 1.67 3.15 10.01
CA LEU A 106 2.32 4.11 9.12
C LEU A 106 3.76 3.68 8.82
N GLN A 107 4.54 3.32 9.85
CA GLN A 107 5.91 2.86 9.65
C GLN A 107 6.00 1.63 8.75
N ARG A 108 5.14 0.63 8.96
CA ARG A 108 5.11 -0.60 8.13
C ARG A 108 4.63 -0.32 6.70
N ALA A 109 3.67 0.58 6.53
CA ALA A 109 3.21 1.01 5.22
C ALA A 109 4.32 1.74 4.46
N THR A 110 5.04 2.67 5.11
CA THR A 110 6.19 3.37 4.51
C THR A 110 7.27 2.39 4.09
N LYS A 111 7.58 1.37 4.90
CA LYS A 111 8.52 0.30 4.50
C LYS A 111 8.05 -0.45 3.26
N CYS A 112 6.76 -0.77 3.16
CA CYS A 112 6.21 -1.40 1.95
C CYS A 112 6.32 -0.48 0.73
N LEU A 113 6.06 0.82 0.89
CA LEU A 113 6.21 1.81 -0.19
C LEU A 113 7.66 1.94 -0.67
N LEU A 114 8.63 1.93 0.24
CA LEU A 114 10.06 1.93 -0.09
C LEU A 114 10.43 0.67 -0.88
N LEU A 115 10.04 -0.52 -0.40
CA LEU A 115 10.30 -1.77 -1.13
C LEU A 115 9.67 -1.77 -2.53
N LEU A 116 8.43 -1.26 -2.66
CA LEU A 116 7.79 -1.08 -3.96
C LEU A 116 8.58 -0.12 -4.85
N ASN A 117 9.06 1.00 -4.29
CA ASN A 117 9.88 1.98 -5.00
C ASN A 117 11.15 1.35 -5.58
N HIS A 118 11.84 0.53 -4.78
CA HIS A 118 13.01 -0.23 -5.25
C HIS A 118 12.63 -1.23 -6.36
N CYS A 119 11.53 -1.98 -6.20
CA CYS A 119 11.07 -2.95 -7.19
C CYS A 119 10.64 -2.31 -8.52
N SER A 120 10.18 -1.06 -8.48
CA SER A 120 9.71 -0.31 -9.64
C SER A 120 10.68 0.77 -10.10
N GLN A 121 11.97 0.68 -9.72
CA GLN A 121 13.02 1.61 -10.18
C GLN A 121 12.67 3.09 -9.99
N GLY A 122 12.11 3.45 -8.83
CA GLY A 122 11.77 4.84 -8.51
C GLY A 122 10.41 5.32 -9.02
N GLN A 123 9.61 4.49 -9.71
CA GLN A 123 8.28 4.87 -10.21
C GLN A 123 7.34 5.35 -9.08
N VAL A 124 7.40 4.73 -7.89
CA VAL A 124 6.57 5.15 -6.75
C VAL A 124 6.89 6.58 -6.32
N LYS A 125 8.17 6.95 -6.26
CA LYS A 125 8.61 8.31 -5.93
C LYS A 125 8.02 9.36 -6.87
N VAL A 126 7.99 9.07 -8.17
CA VAL A 126 7.40 9.94 -9.21
C VAL A 126 5.89 10.06 -9.02
N LEU A 127 5.18 8.93 -8.86
CA LEU A 127 3.74 8.91 -8.69
C LEU A 127 3.28 9.64 -7.41
N LEU A 128 4.09 9.58 -6.34
CA LEU A 128 3.79 10.23 -5.07
C LEU A 128 4.18 11.70 -5.01
N GLN A 129 4.91 12.24 -5.99
CA GLN A 129 5.38 13.62 -5.96
C GLN A 129 4.21 14.63 -5.88
N GLY A 130 3.16 14.42 -6.69
CA GLY A 130 1.97 15.27 -6.66
C GLY A 130 1.18 15.14 -5.34
N VAL A 131 1.13 13.94 -4.76
CA VAL A 131 0.48 13.73 -3.45
C VAL A 131 1.27 14.42 -2.34
N TYR A 132 2.60 14.31 -2.36
CA TYR A 132 3.49 14.93 -1.38
C TYR A 132 3.38 16.46 -1.38
N GLN A 133 3.31 17.09 -2.55
CA GLN A 133 3.20 18.54 -2.67
C GLN A 133 1.87 19.09 -2.15
N ASN A 134 0.78 18.33 -2.32
CA ASN A 134 -0.57 18.75 -1.95
C ASN A 134 -1.03 18.20 -0.58
N CYS A 135 -0.19 17.42 0.11
CA CYS A 135 -0.55 16.83 1.39
C CYS A 135 -0.47 17.86 2.52
N GLU A 136 -1.61 18.17 3.12
CA GLU A 136 -1.72 19.07 4.28
C GLU A 136 -1.45 18.36 5.61
N ASN A 137 -1.52 17.02 5.65
CA ASN A 137 -1.31 16.27 6.88
C ASN A 137 0.17 16.00 7.15
N GLU A 138 0.69 16.50 8.27
CA GLU A 138 2.10 16.38 8.65
C GLU A 138 2.58 14.93 8.81
N HIS A 139 1.82 14.06 9.49
CA HIS A 139 2.24 12.66 9.69
C HIS A 139 2.33 11.87 8.38
N LEU A 140 1.38 12.10 7.47
CA LEU A 140 1.42 11.48 6.15
C LEU A 140 2.56 12.07 5.31
N LYS A 141 2.79 13.38 5.40
CA LYS A 141 3.88 14.07 4.72
C LYS A 141 5.26 13.59 5.18
N GLU A 142 5.47 13.39 6.48
CA GLU A 142 6.69 12.78 7.04
C GLU A 142 6.94 11.37 6.47
N CYS A 143 5.89 10.54 6.39
CA CYS A 143 5.99 9.20 5.79
C CYS A 143 6.36 9.26 4.30
N LEU A 144 5.75 10.18 3.56
CA LEU A 144 6.02 10.38 2.14
C LEU A 144 7.42 10.98 1.89
N GLN A 145 7.90 11.84 2.79
CA GLN A 145 9.22 12.45 2.71
C GLN A 145 10.32 11.38 2.70
N GLN A 146 10.20 10.32 3.50
CA GLN A 146 11.16 9.21 3.51
C GLN A 146 11.30 8.54 2.13
N ILE A 147 10.23 8.52 1.32
CA ILE A 147 10.23 7.96 -0.03
C ILE A 147 10.87 8.94 -1.02
N GLN A 148 10.72 10.25 -0.79
CA GLN A 148 11.35 11.29 -1.61
C GLN A 148 12.87 11.38 -1.35
N GLU A 149 13.30 11.13 -0.12
CA GLU A 149 14.71 11.10 0.28
C GLU A 149 15.41 9.77 -0.07
N ASP A 150 14.65 8.75 -0.47
CA ASP A 150 15.18 7.44 -0.85
C ASP A 150 16.23 7.57 -1.97
N PRO A 151 17.45 7.03 -1.81
CA PRO A 151 18.57 7.19 -2.74
C PRO A 151 18.38 6.50 -4.10
N VAL A 152 17.27 5.77 -4.31
CA VAL A 152 16.98 5.16 -5.61
C VAL A 152 16.88 6.24 -6.69
N PRO A 153 17.69 6.16 -7.75
CA PRO A 153 17.56 7.08 -8.88
C PRO A 153 16.19 6.88 -9.52
N SER A 154 15.40 7.96 -9.57
CA SER A 154 14.11 7.97 -10.25
C SER A 154 14.31 7.86 -11.76
N LEU A 155 13.68 6.88 -12.41
CA LEU A 155 13.54 6.88 -13.86
C LEU A 155 12.85 8.17 -14.31
N SER A 156 13.41 8.84 -15.32
CA SER A 156 12.83 10.06 -15.88
C SER A 156 11.43 9.80 -16.42
N THR A 157 10.54 10.79 -16.27
CA THR A 157 9.12 10.76 -16.64
C THR A 157 8.84 10.31 -18.08
N GLU A 158 9.83 10.43 -18.97
CA GLU A 158 9.76 10.05 -20.38
C GLU A 158 9.79 8.52 -20.63
N GLN A 159 10.31 7.71 -19.69
CA GLN A 159 10.38 6.24 -19.83
C GLN A 159 9.14 5.49 -19.30
N LEU A 160 8.25 6.18 -18.59
CA LEU A 160 7.04 5.61 -17.99
C LEU A 160 5.90 5.40 -19.01
N GLN A 161 5.97 6.05 -20.18
CA GLN A 161 4.94 5.95 -21.21
C GLN A 161 5.06 4.67 -22.07
N THR A 162 6.18 3.96 -22.01
CA THR A 162 6.43 2.78 -22.87
C THR A 162 6.03 1.43 -22.26
N ASP A 163 5.86 1.34 -20.93
CA ASP A 163 5.59 0.05 -20.23
C ASP A 163 4.20 -0.07 -19.60
N VAL A 164 3.39 1.00 -19.60
CA VAL A 164 1.99 0.94 -19.19
C VAL A 164 1.14 0.67 -20.42
N GLY A 165 0.72 -0.59 -20.59
CA GLY A 165 -0.34 -0.95 -21.52
C GLY A 165 -1.52 0.01 -21.37
N GLN A 166 -1.98 0.53 -22.51
CA GLN A 166 -2.85 1.69 -22.75
C GLN A 166 -4.20 1.79 -22.00
N GLU A 167 -4.50 1.00 -20.96
CA GLU A 167 -5.83 0.99 -20.34
C GLU A 167 -5.97 1.81 -19.03
N ASP A 168 -4.89 2.21 -18.34
CA ASP A 168 -4.99 2.92 -17.05
C ASP A 168 -4.70 4.43 -17.09
N VAL A 169 -4.48 5.01 -18.27
CA VAL A 169 -4.19 6.46 -18.44
C VAL A 169 -5.42 7.36 -18.19
N TYR A 170 -6.61 6.78 -18.06
CA TYR A 170 -7.85 7.56 -17.92
C TYR A 170 -8.25 7.92 -16.47
N PHE A 171 -7.58 7.41 -15.44
CA PHE A 171 -8.11 7.51 -14.06
C PHE A 171 -7.51 8.61 -13.17
N LEU A 172 -6.57 9.42 -13.65
CA LEU A 172 -6.02 10.56 -12.87
C LEU A 172 -6.28 11.95 -13.46
N ASN A 173 -7.13 12.06 -14.49
CA ASN A 173 -7.48 13.35 -15.14
C ASN A 173 -8.97 13.68 -15.09
N LEU A 174 -9.64 13.45 -13.96
CA LEU A 174 -11.02 13.89 -13.74
C LEU A 174 -11.18 14.54 -12.37
N GLU A 175 -10.56 15.70 -12.20
CA GLU A 175 -11.03 16.76 -11.29
C GLU A 175 -10.41 18.08 -11.76
N GLY A 176 -10.94 18.64 -12.84
CA GLY A 176 -10.37 19.85 -13.41
C GLY A 176 -11.02 20.32 -14.70
N LYS A 177 -12.35 20.52 -14.68
CA LYS A 177 -13.10 21.56 -15.42
C LYS A 177 -14.58 21.18 -15.52
N THR A 178 -15.44 22.01 -14.92
CA THR A 178 -16.71 22.44 -15.53
C THR A 178 -17.15 23.73 -14.84
N SER A 179 -16.76 24.87 -15.43
CA SER A 179 -17.52 26.12 -15.37
C SER A 179 -17.82 26.53 -16.82
N ALA A 180 -18.99 27.16 -17.00
CA ALA A 180 -19.71 27.44 -18.25
C ALA A 180 -20.34 26.18 -18.88
N PHE A 181 -21.66 25.96 -18.80
CA PHE A 181 -22.80 26.85 -19.04
C PHE A 181 -23.99 26.52 -18.14
#